data_AF-A0AAN6WIS6-F1
#
_entry.id   AF-A0AAN6WIS6-F1
#
_cell.length_a   1.000
_cell.length_b   1.000
_cell.length_c   1.000
_cell.angle_alpha   90.00
_cell.angle_beta   90.00
_cell.angle_gamma   90.00
#
_symmetry.space_group_name_H-M   'P 1'
#
loop_
_entity.id
_entity.type
_entity.pdbx_description
1 polymer ?
#
loop_
_entity_poly.entity_id
_entity_poly.type
_entity_poly.pdbx_seq_one_letter_code
_entity_poly.pdbx_strand_id
1 'polypeptide(L)'
;MPSCSYCHELGLECLALDSSRRCRNCVSANRSSCDVWGVDPSAFDAMIAEKQRLDQEKEAIRQQKKQLRENSKRVREQQRALEARFRKVVARELRDIDELEREEGPSTSAPAPPSLVGVEDFASSADFSYWAADPSLLDSLDAVGGTAGASQGNSGS
;
A
#
# COMPACT_ATOMS: atom_id res chain seq x y z
N MET A 1 -26.64 36.68 -34.51
CA MET A 1 -25.50 35.88 -34.99
C MET A 1 -25.01 35.02 -33.83
N PRO A 2 -24.66 33.75 -34.04
CA PRO A 2 -24.06 32.92 -32.99
C PRO A 2 -22.72 33.53 -32.55
N SER A 3 -22.45 33.51 -31.23
CA SER A 3 -21.16 33.92 -30.66
C SER A 3 -20.28 32.69 -30.47
N CYS A 4 -18.98 32.80 -30.77
CA CYS A 4 -18.01 31.78 -30.43
C CYS A 4 -17.85 31.64 -28.90
N SER A 5 -17.34 30.49 -28.43
CA SER A 5 -17.13 30.20 -27.01
C SER A 5 -16.30 31.29 -26.32
N TYR A 6 -15.23 31.75 -26.98
CA TYR A 6 -14.35 32.78 -26.44
C TYR A 6 -15.06 34.12 -26.18
N CYS A 7 -15.77 34.62 -27.18
CA CYS A 7 -16.47 35.89 -27.05
C CYS A 7 -17.63 35.77 -26.05
N HIS A 8 -18.28 34.60 -25.99
CA HIS A 8 -19.34 34.34 -25.03
C HIS A 8 -18.82 34.36 -23.58
N GLU A 9 -17.71 33.68 -23.28
CA GLU A 9 -17.09 33.66 -21.95
C GLU A 9 -16.66 35.04 -21.47
N LEU A 10 -16.21 35.90 -22.39
CA LEU A 10 -15.73 37.24 -22.07
C LEU A 10 -16.81 38.33 -22.21
N GLY A 11 -18.04 37.98 -22.60
CA GLY A 11 -19.11 38.94 -22.85
C GLY A 11 -18.79 39.93 -23.98
N LEU A 12 -17.97 39.53 -24.94
CA LEU A 12 -17.55 40.36 -26.08
C LEU A 12 -18.51 40.19 -27.26
N GLU A 13 -18.65 41.25 -28.06
CA GLU A 13 -19.39 41.18 -29.32
C GLU A 13 -18.62 40.35 -30.36
N CYS A 14 -19.22 39.22 -30.78
CA CYS A 14 -18.60 38.31 -31.74
C CYS A 14 -18.91 38.74 -33.18
N LEU A 15 -17.97 39.46 -33.81
CA LEU A 15 -18.07 39.88 -35.21
C LEU A 15 -17.25 38.94 -36.10
N ALA A 16 -17.92 38.09 -36.89
CA ALA A 16 -17.30 37.22 -37.88
C ALA A 16 -17.70 37.63 -39.30
N LEU A 17 -16.76 37.50 -40.24
CA LEU A 17 -16.96 37.70 -41.67
C LEU A 17 -17.04 36.32 -42.34
N ASP A 18 -17.90 36.14 -43.34
CA ASP A 18 -18.04 34.85 -44.05
C ASP A 18 -16.75 34.39 -44.74
N SER A 19 -15.88 35.34 -45.14
CA SER A 19 -14.58 35.04 -45.72
C SER A 19 -13.54 34.53 -44.71
N SER A 20 -13.82 34.62 -43.41
CA SER A 20 -12.92 34.22 -42.34
C SER A 20 -13.54 33.12 -41.49
N ARG A 21 -12.77 32.07 -41.24
CA ARG A 21 -13.17 31.04 -40.26
C ARG A 21 -13.07 31.52 -38.81
N ARG A 22 -12.57 32.73 -38.56
CA ARG A 22 -12.36 33.31 -37.22
C ARG A 22 -13.02 34.68 -37.09
N CYS A 23 -13.61 34.93 -35.91
CA CYS A 23 -14.13 36.26 -35.58
C CYS A 23 -13.00 37.26 -35.30
N ARG A 24 -13.32 38.56 -35.39
CA ARG A 24 -12.38 39.68 -35.19
C ARG A 24 -11.61 39.56 -33.87
N ASN A 25 -12.31 39.27 -32.77
CA ASN A 25 -11.68 39.20 -31.44
C ASN A 25 -10.74 38.00 -31.31
N CYS A 26 -11.07 36.86 -31.93
CA CYS A 26 -10.17 35.70 -31.95
C CYS A 26 -8.93 35.95 -32.81
N VAL A 27 -9.07 36.68 -33.92
CA VAL A 27 -7.93 37.10 -34.75
C VAL A 27 -7.04 38.08 -33.99
N SER A 28 -7.61 39.11 -33.33
CA SER A 28 -6.84 40.08 -32.55
C SER A 28 -6.16 39.46 -31.33
N ALA A 29 -6.77 38.44 -30.72
CA ALA A 29 -6.18 37.65 -29.65
C ALA A 29 -5.20 36.57 -30.14
N ASN A 30 -4.89 36.54 -31.46
CA ASN A 30 -4.03 35.56 -32.11
C ASN A 30 -4.37 34.09 -31.79
N ARG A 31 -5.66 33.78 -31.67
CA ARG A 31 -6.14 32.42 -31.40
C ARG A 31 -6.04 31.58 -32.67
N SER A 32 -5.55 30.36 -32.52
CA SER A 32 -5.44 29.39 -33.61
C SER A 32 -6.80 28.84 -34.05
N SER A 33 -7.79 28.77 -33.15
CA SER A 33 -9.13 28.25 -33.42
C SER A 33 -10.23 29.24 -33.01
N CYS A 34 -11.35 29.18 -33.73
CA CYS A 34 -12.58 29.91 -33.43
C CYS A 34 -13.76 29.03 -33.87
N ASP A 35 -14.70 28.83 -32.96
CA ASP A 35 -15.88 27.98 -33.11
C ASP A 35 -17.13 28.77 -33.49
N VAL A 36 -16.97 29.99 -34.03
CA VAL A 36 -18.10 30.85 -34.44
C VAL A 36 -18.99 30.19 -35.49
N TRP A 37 -18.41 29.30 -36.30
CA TRP A 37 -19.10 28.51 -37.33
C TRP A 37 -19.40 27.07 -36.87
N GLY A 38 -19.27 26.79 -35.57
CA GLY A 38 -19.36 25.45 -35.00
C GLY A 38 -18.00 24.75 -34.90
N VAL A 39 -18.03 23.58 -34.26
CA VAL A 39 -16.88 22.68 -34.12
C VAL A 39 -16.82 21.77 -35.35
N ASP A 40 -15.61 21.49 -35.84
CA ASP A 40 -15.42 20.55 -36.93
C ASP A 40 -15.95 19.15 -36.55
N PRO A 41 -16.76 18.47 -37.39
CA PRO A 41 -17.30 17.16 -37.08
C PRO A 41 -16.23 16.12 -36.69
N SER A 42 -15.06 16.15 -37.34
CA SER A 42 -13.97 15.22 -37.03
C SER A 42 -13.37 15.48 -35.65
N ALA A 43 -13.30 16.75 -35.23
CA ALA A 43 -12.88 17.11 -33.88
C ALA A 43 -13.90 16.66 -32.83
N PHE A 44 -15.19 16.70 -33.16
CA PHE A 44 -16.25 16.21 -32.29
C PHE A 44 -16.19 14.69 -32.10
N ASP A 45 -16.01 13.93 -33.18
CA ASP A 45 -15.85 12.48 -33.12
C ASP A 45 -14.61 12.08 -32.31
N ALA A 46 -13.50 12.79 -32.48
CA ALA A 46 -12.28 12.59 -31.69
C ALA A 46 -12.52 12.83 -30.19
N MET A 47 -13.30 13.86 -29.82
CA MET A 47 -13.67 14.10 -28.42
C MET A 47 -14.55 13.00 -27.85
N ILE A 48 -15.48 12.45 -28.64
CA ILE A 48 -16.31 11.31 -28.21
C ILE A 48 -15.43 10.07 -27.97
N ALA A 49 -14.54 9.76 -28.91
CA ALA A 49 -13.62 8.63 -28.78
C ALA A 49 -12.73 8.77 -27.53
N GLU A 50 -12.19 9.95 -27.29
CA GLU A 50 -11.36 10.21 -26.12
C GLU A 50 -12.17 10.11 -24.82
N LYS A 51 -13.40 10.63 -24.79
CA LYS A 51 -14.30 10.46 -23.65
C LYS A 51 -14.54 8.98 -23.36
N GLN A 52 -14.85 8.18 -24.38
CA GLN A 52 -15.06 6.74 -24.21
C GLN A 52 -13.81 6.03 -23.69
N ARG A 53 -12.62 6.38 -24.22
CA ARG A 53 -11.34 5.86 -23.73
C ARG A 53 -11.14 6.17 -22.24
N LEU A 54 -11.36 7.43 -21.84
CA LEU A 54 -11.24 7.87 -20.45
C LEU A 54 -12.26 7.20 -19.53
N ASP A 55 -13.49 6.96 -20.00
CA ASP A 55 -14.51 6.26 -19.22
C ASP A 55 -14.15 4.79 -18.98
N GLN A 56 -13.57 4.11 -19.99
CA GLN A 56 -13.04 2.76 -19.85
C GLN A 56 -11.87 2.70 -18.87
N GLU A 57 -10.93 3.64 -18.98
CA GLU A 57 -9.77 3.75 -18.09
C GLU A 57 -10.21 4.00 -16.63
N LYS A 58 -11.18 4.90 -16.43
CA LYS A 58 -11.78 5.14 -15.10
C LYS A 58 -12.37 3.88 -14.51
N GLU A 59 -13.07 3.07 -15.31
CA GLU A 59 -13.69 1.86 -14.81
C GLU A 59 -12.66 0.79 -14.44
N ALA A 60 -11.60 0.63 -15.25
CA ALA A 60 -10.48 -0.25 -14.92
C ALA A 60 -9.82 0.14 -13.58
N ILE A 61 -9.58 1.44 -13.36
CA ILE A 61 -9.02 1.96 -12.10
C ILE A 61 -9.97 1.69 -10.92
N ARG A 62 -11.29 1.85 -11.10
CA ARG A 62 -12.27 1.53 -10.05
C ARG A 62 -12.22 0.06 -9.65
N GLN A 63 -12.12 -0.85 -10.63
CA GLN A 63 -12.02 -2.28 -10.39
C GLN A 63 -10.73 -2.63 -9.63
N GLN A 64 -9.58 -2.08 -10.05
CA GLN A 64 -8.31 -2.28 -9.34
C GLN A 64 -8.38 -1.75 -7.90
N LYS A 65 -8.96 -0.56 -7.70
CA LYS A 65 -9.14 0.02 -6.36
C LYS A 65 -10.03 -0.86 -5.46
N LYS A 66 -11.05 -1.49 -6.03
CA LYS A 66 -11.90 -2.44 -5.31
C LYS A 66 -11.10 -3.66 -4.84
N GLN A 67 -10.32 -4.27 -5.74
CA GLN A 67 -9.46 -5.41 -5.41
C GLN A 67 -8.42 -5.06 -4.33
N LEU A 68 -7.76 -3.90 -4.44
CA LEU A 68 -6.81 -3.44 -3.43
C LEU A 68 -7.46 -3.23 -2.06
N ARG A 69 -8.69 -2.72 -2.02
CA ARG A 69 -9.45 -2.56 -0.77
C ARG A 69 -9.79 -3.92 -0.14
N GLU A 70 -10.22 -4.89 -0.93
CA GLU A 70 -10.52 -6.24 -0.46
C GLU A 70 -9.26 -6.93 0.08
N ASN A 71 -8.14 -6.83 -0.63
CA ASN A 71 -6.84 -7.33 -0.18
C ASN A 71 -6.39 -6.67 1.11
N SER A 72 -6.51 -5.34 1.20
CA SER A 72 -6.17 -4.58 2.42
C SER A 72 -7.03 -5.00 3.61
N LYS A 73 -8.33 -5.25 3.39
CA LYS A 73 -9.22 -5.77 4.44
C LYS A 73 -8.76 -7.15 4.93
N ARG A 74 -8.49 -8.07 4.01
CA ARG A 74 -8.01 -9.43 4.34
C ARG A 74 -6.72 -9.39 5.16
N VAL A 75 -5.75 -8.57 4.75
CA VAL A 75 -4.47 -8.44 5.47
C VAL A 75 -4.69 -7.89 6.89
N ARG A 76 -5.57 -6.90 7.07
CA ARG A 76 -5.90 -6.39 8.42
C ARG A 76 -6.56 -7.46 9.30
N GLU A 77 -7.43 -8.29 8.73
CA GLU A 77 -8.06 -9.40 9.47
C GLU A 77 -7.02 -10.44 9.89
N GLN A 78 -6.09 -10.80 9.00
CA GLN A 78 -4.98 -11.70 9.30
C GLN A 78 -4.08 -11.13 10.40
N GLN A 79 -3.73 -9.84 10.32
CA GLN A 79 -2.93 -9.17 11.36
C GLN A 79 -3.62 -9.23 12.73
N ARG A 80 -4.92 -8.89 12.80
CA ARG A 80 -5.68 -8.96 14.06
C ARG A 80 -5.75 -10.39 14.62
N ALA A 81 -5.91 -11.38 13.75
CA ALA A 81 -5.93 -12.77 14.16
C ALA A 81 -4.57 -13.22 14.72
N LEU A 82 -3.47 -12.79 14.10
CA LEU A 82 -2.12 -13.04 14.61
C LEU A 82 -1.90 -12.35 15.95
N GLU A 83 -2.21 -11.06 16.07
CA GLU A 83 -2.08 -10.33 17.34
C GLU A 83 -2.89 -10.99 18.47
N ALA A 84 -4.10 -11.49 18.17
CA ALA A 84 -4.91 -12.20 19.15
C ALA A 84 -4.28 -13.54 19.57
N ARG A 85 -3.63 -14.27 18.64
CA ARG A 85 -2.89 -15.49 18.94
C ARG A 85 -1.67 -15.20 19.80
N PHE A 86 -0.86 -14.20 19.43
CA PHE A 86 0.30 -13.76 20.20
C PHE A 86 -0.10 -13.40 21.64
N ARG A 87 -1.16 -12.59 21.82
CA ARG A 87 -1.65 -12.24 23.16
C ARG A 87 -2.04 -13.47 23.99
N LYS A 88 -2.65 -14.49 23.37
CA LYS A 88 -3.01 -15.73 24.07
C LYS A 88 -1.80 -16.55 24.49
N VAL A 89 -0.78 -16.63 23.62
CA VAL A 89 0.48 -17.35 23.92
C VAL A 89 1.20 -16.65 25.06
N VAL A 90 1.43 -15.34 24.95
CA VAL A 90 2.08 -14.55 26.00
C VAL A 90 1.31 -14.63 27.31
N ALA A 91 -0.02 -14.51 27.29
CA ALA A 91 -0.83 -14.63 28.50
C ALA A 91 -0.84 -16.04 29.11
N ARG A 92 -0.48 -17.08 28.34
CA ARG A 92 -0.29 -18.43 28.87
C ARG A 92 1.09 -18.57 29.48
N GLU A 93 2.14 -18.19 28.76
CA GLU A 93 3.52 -18.23 29.25
C GLU A 93 3.69 -17.43 30.55
N LEU A 94 3.13 -16.22 30.63
CA LEU A 94 3.17 -15.42 31.86
C LEU A 94 2.45 -16.10 33.03
N ARG A 95 1.34 -16.81 32.77
CA ARG A 95 0.65 -17.56 33.83
C ARG A 95 1.41 -18.81 34.26
N ASP A 96 2.02 -19.50 33.32
CA ASP A 96 2.85 -20.68 33.59
C ASP A 96 4.09 -20.27 34.42
N ILE A 97 4.69 -19.09 34.16
CA ILE A 97 5.77 -18.51 34.97
C ILE A 97 5.28 -18.16 36.39
N ASP A 98 4.14 -17.47 36.51
CA ASP A 98 3.55 -17.11 37.82
C ASP A 98 3.17 -18.33 38.67
N GLU A 99 2.89 -19.48 38.04
CA GLU A 99 2.60 -20.75 38.71
C GLU A 99 3.88 -21.41 39.22
N LEU A 100 4.93 -21.45 38.39
CA LEU A 100 6.25 -21.95 38.79
C LEU A 100 6.87 -21.13 39.95
N GLU A 101 6.76 -19.80 39.91
CA GLU A 101 7.26 -18.93 41.00
C GLU A 101 6.52 -19.14 42.33
N ARG A 102 5.24 -19.54 42.30
CA ARG A 102 4.48 -19.86 43.52
C ARG A 102 4.86 -21.21 44.09
N GLU A 103 5.15 -22.19 43.24
CA GLU A 103 5.55 -23.53 43.67
C GLU A 103 6.97 -23.57 44.24
N GLU A 104 7.86 -22.67 43.81
CA GLU A 104 9.20 -22.52 44.38
C GLU A 104 9.23 -21.72 45.72
N GLY A 105 8.12 -21.08 46.09
CA GLY A 105 8.04 -20.20 47.26
C GLY A 105 8.97 -18.97 47.15
N PRO A 106 8.86 -17.97 48.03
CA PRO A 106 9.86 -16.91 48.10
C PRO A 106 11.17 -17.53 48.62
N SER A 107 11.99 -18.06 47.71
CA SER A 107 13.33 -18.51 48.04
C SER A 107 14.07 -17.33 48.66
N THR A 108 14.27 -17.46 49.97
CA THR A 108 14.97 -16.56 50.84
C THR A 108 16.37 -16.28 50.29
N SER A 109 16.78 -15.01 50.34
CA SER A 109 18.14 -14.49 50.15
C SER A 109 18.83 -14.79 48.82
N ALA A 110 18.76 -13.82 47.89
CA ALA A 110 19.87 -13.61 46.99
C ALA A 110 21.10 -13.17 47.82
N PRO A 111 22.26 -13.86 47.78
CA PRO A 111 23.50 -13.23 48.19
C PRO A 111 23.77 -12.06 47.23
N ALA A 112 24.16 -10.92 47.80
CA ALA A 112 24.44 -9.68 47.08
C ALA A 112 25.26 -9.95 45.80
N PRO A 113 24.89 -9.33 44.66
CA PRO A 113 25.68 -9.48 43.45
C PRO A 113 27.11 -8.96 43.72
N PRO A 114 28.17 -9.65 43.28
CA PRO A 114 29.48 -9.01 43.23
C PRO A 114 29.37 -7.79 42.33
N SER A 115 29.68 -6.62 42.87
CA SER A 115 29.78 -5.37 42.12
C SER A 115 30.73 -5.56 40.94
N LEU A 116 30.17 -5.85 39.77
CA LEU A 116 30.87 -5.78 38.49
C LEU A 116 30.54 -4.43 37.87
N VAL A 117 31.48 -3.52 38.10
CA VAL A 117 31.82 -2.35 37.27
C VAL A 117 31.30 -2.44 35.84
N GLY A 118 30.42 -1.48 35.51
CA GLY A 118 30.33 -0.79 34.23
C GLY A 118 30.27 -1.62 32.95
N VAL A 119 29.05 -1.92 32.49
CA VAL A 119 28.73 -1.88 31.07
C VAL A 119 27.39 -1.17 30.89
N GLU A 120 27.34 -0.35 29.85
CA GLU A 120 26.56 0.85 29.72
C GLU A 120 25.13 0.60 29.22
N ASP A 121 24.31 1.64 29.36
CA ASP A 121 23.03 1.89 28.69
C ASP A 121 22.77 1.03 27.43
N PHE A 122 21.97 -0.02 27.57
CA PHE A 122 21.23 -0.63 26.46
C PHE A 122 19.72 -0.51 26.69
N ALA A 123 19.29 0.67 27.14
CA ALA A 123 17.90 1.07 27.09
C ALA A 123 17.70 2.01 25.89
N SER A 124 17.80 1.49 24.67
CA SER A 124 17.40 2.24 23.47
C SER A 124 16.80 1.34 22.39
N SER A 125 15.51 1.03 22.57
CA SER A 125 14.46 0.92 21.55
C SER A 125 14.63 0.11 20.25
N ALA A 126 15.66 -0.73 20.08
CA ALA A 126 15.93 -1.40 18.80
C ALA A 126 15.55 -2.89 18.70
N ASP A 127 15.04 -3.53 19.77
CA ASP A 127 14.87 -5.00 19.77
C ASP A 127 13.52 -5.53 19.31
N PHE A 128 12.61 -4.69 18.81
CA PHE A 128 11.40 -5.18 18.15
C PHE A 128 11.58 -5.40 16.63
N SER A 129 12.75 -5.12 16.06
CA SER A 129 13.01 -5.32 14.62
C SER A 129 13.89 -6.51 14.28
N TYR A 130 14.51 -7.16 15.27
CA TYR A 130 15.44 -8.29 15.02
C TYR A 130 14.72 -9.58 14.62
N TRP A 131 13.52 -9.86 15.15
CA TRP A 131 12.75 -11.07 14.85
C TRP A 131 12.07 -11.08 13.47
N ALA A 132 12.06 -9.95 12.74
CA ALA A 132 11.38 -9.83 11.45
C ALA A 132 12.32 -9.78 10.23
N ALA A 133 13.65 -9.81 10.44
CA ALA A 133 14.59 -9.46 9.39
C ALA A 133 15.56 -10.57 8.95
N ASP A 134 15.49 -11.79 9.49
CA ASP A 134 16.40 -12.85 9.05
C ASP A 134 15.73 -14.22 8.83
N PRO A 135 15.48 -14.61 7.57
CA PRO A 135 14.98 -15.94 7.23
C PRO A 135 15.99 -17.08 7.50
N SER A 136 17.26 -16.78 7.79
CA SER A 136 18.32 -17.80 7.93
C SER A 136 18.42 -18.43 9.33
N LEU A 137 17.71 -17.92 10.33
CA LEU A 137 17.68 -18.51 11.68
C LEU A 137 16.72 -19.69 11.83
N LEU A 138 15.74 -19.86 10.93
CA LEU A 138 14.83 -21.01 10.94
C LEU A 138 15.52 -22.31 10.51
N ASP A 139 16.62 -22.23 9.75
CA ASP A 139 17.37 -23.40 9.24
C ASP A 139 18.30 -24.01 10.30
N SER A 140 18.55 -23.31 11.41
CA SER A 140 19.44 -23.76 12.49
C SER A 140 18.71 -24.53 13.61
N LEU A 141 17.37 -24.50 13.63
CA LEU A 141 16.55 -25.21 14.63
C LEU A 141 16.13 -26.62 14.19
N ASP A 142 16.27 -26.98 12.92
CA ASP A 142 16.09 -28.36 12.43
C ASP A 142 17.33 -29.25 12.66
N ALA A 143 18.45 -28.69 13.14
CA ALA A 143 19.71 -29.42 13.30
C ALA A 143 19.89 -30.15 14.66
N VAL A 144 18.98 -29.97 15.63
CA VAL A 144 19.03 -30.66 16.94
C VAL A 144 17.71 -31.39 17.19
N GLY A 145 17.45 -32.44 16.42
CA GLY A 145 16.24 -33.24 16.62
C GLY A 145 16.02 -34.43 15.70
N GLY A 146 17.07 -35.03 15.13
CA GLY A 146 16.95 -36.17 14.21
C GLY A 146 17.35 -37.49 14.85
N THR A 147 16.39 -38.20 15.44
CA THR A 147 16.52 -39.59 15.89
C THR A 147 16.81 -40.53 14.71
N ALA A 148 17.79 -41.43 14.94
CA ALA A 148 18.08 -42.72 14.28
C ALA A 148 17.45 -43.02 12.91
N GLY A 149 18.34 -43.29 11.95
CA GLY A 149 18.06 -43.53 10.54
C GLY A 149 17.21 -44.75 10.22
N ALA A 150 16.37 -44.57 9.21
CA ALA A 150 15.89 -45.63 8.35
C ALA A 150 16.12 -45.19 6.90
N SER A 151 17.24 -45.59 6.30
CA SER A 151 17.37 -45.61 4.85
C SER A 151 18.43 -46.63 4.42
N GLN A 152 18.02 -47.60 3.60
CA GLN A 152 18.55 -47.69 2.24
C GLN A 152 17.89 -48.87 1.53
N GLY A 153 17.08 -48.53 0.53
CA GLY A 153 16.78 -49.40 -0.60
C GLY A 153 17.12 -48.64 -1.88
N ASN A 154 17.68 -49.39 -2.83
CA ASN A 154 17.73 -49.16 -4.27
C ASN A 154 19.05 -48.64 -4.87
N SER A 155 19.84 -49.58 -5.40
CA SER A 155 20.84 -49.36 -6.44
C SER A 155 20.34 -49.99 -7.74
N GLY A 156 20.10 -49.14 -8.74
CA GLY A 156 19.87 -49.55 -10.12
C GLY A 156 20.98 -48.99 -11.00
N SER A 157 21.70 -49.88 -11.68
CA SER A 157 22.11 -49.84 -13.10
C SER A 157 23.04 -51.01 -13.37
#